data_AF-A0A1Q6JVR4-F1
#
_entry.id   AF-A0A1Q6JVR4-F1
#
_cell.length_a   1.000
_cell.length_b   1.000
_cell.length_c   1.000
_cell.angle_alpha   90.00
_cell.angle_beta   90.00
_cell.angle_gamma   90.00
#
_symmetry.space_group_name_H-M   'P 1'
#
loop_
_entity.id
_entity.type
_entity.pdbx_description
1 polymer ?
#
loop_
_entity_poly.entity_id
_entity_poly.type
_entity_poly.pdbx_seq_one_letter_code
_entity_poly.pdbx_strand_id
1 'polypeptide(L)'
;MENDSKEKNNIVKKINDLVTGNVLNNLVYASMITIYFMFFNMYAVFTEATLFTQYIKISSFIFLLLSILIFEIAYKKDNDEIALNGIEFLVLSIFSLLIQYIPKVLKINENTYMVAGTYIFLIYYGIKNIIIYTCERKKELDNLSDIKEIVKDEPIKKETKRKNKTEE
;
A
#
# COMPACT_ATOMS: atom_id res chain seq x y z
N MET A 1 4.47 -14.98 -34.13
CA MET A 1 3.25 -15.67 -33.66
C MET A 1 3.51 -16.57 -32.44
N GLU A 2 4.16 -17.74 -32.54
CA GLU A 2 4.36 -18.60 -31.35
C GLU A 2 5.37 -18.01 -30.32
N ASN A 3 6.39 -17.28 -30.80
CA ASN A 3 7.34 -16.59 -29.91
C ASN A 3 6.71 -15.40 -29.17
N ASP A 4 5.86 -14.60 -29.84
CA ASP A 4 5.18 -13.45 -29.22
C ASP A 4 4.22 -13.88 -28.10
N SER A 5 3.51 -15.01 -28.28
CA SER A 5 2.61 -15.51 -27.23
C SER A 5 3.38 -16.04 -26.02
N LYS A 6 4.54 -16.68 -26.23
CA LYS A 6 5.41 -17.14 -25.13
C LYS A 6 6.02 -15.97 -24.37
N GLU A 7 6.41 -14.90 -25.07
CA GLU A 7 6.95 -13.69 -24.45
C GLU A 7 5.90 -12.94 -23.63
N LYS A 8 4.69 -12.72 -24.19
CA LYS A 8 3.54 -12.13 -23.45
C LYS A 8 3.21 -12.95 -22.19
N ASN A 9 3.18 -14.28 -22.28
CA ASN A 9 2.91 -15.15 -21.12
C ASN A 9 3.98 -15.06 -20.02
N ASN A 10 5.26 -14.94 -20.39
CA ASN A 10 6.34 -14.78 -19.42
C ASN A 10 6.29 -13.42 -18.70
N ILE A 11 5.91 -12.36 -19.40
CA ILE A 11 5.73 -11.01 -18.81
C ILE A 11 4.58 -11.04 -17.81
N VAL A 12 3.45 -11.63 -18.17
CA VAL A 12 2.28 -11.80 -17.27
C VAL A 12 2.64 -12.56 -16.00
N LYS A 13 3.36 -13.69 -16.15
CA LYS A 13 3.79 -14.48 -14.99
C LYS A 13 4.70 -13.68 -14.05
N LYS A 14 5.67 -12.94 -14.60
CA LYS A 14 6.58 -12.11 -13.81
C LYS A 14 5.85 -10.99 -13.06
N ILE A 15 4.83 -10.39 -13.68
CA ILE A 15 3.99 -9.38 -13.02
C ILE A 15 3.19 -10.02 -11.87
N ASN A 16 2.56 -11.17 -12.10
CA ASN A 16 1.79 -11.87 -11.06
C ASN A 16 2.65 -12.34 -9.87
N ASP A 17 3.88 -12.79 -10.12
CA ASP A 17 4.82 -13.16 -9.06
C ASP A 17 5.24 -11.92 -8.23
N LEU A 18 5.45 -10.77 -8.88
CA LEU A 18 5.76 -9.50 -8.21
C LEU A 18 4.57 -8.99 -7.37
N VAL A 19 3.36 -9.05 -7.92
CA VAL A 19 2.10 -8.70 -7.24
C VAL A 19 1.95 -9.53 -5.97
N THR A 20 2.11 -10.85 -6.12
CA THR A 20 1.99 -11.79 -5.02
C THR A 20 3.03 -11.48 -3.94
N GLY A 21 4.28 -11.17 -4.33
CA GLY A 21 5.32 -10.73 -3.41
C GLY A 21 4.99 -9.45 -2.64
N ASN A 22 4.49 -8.42 -3.32
CA ASN A 22 4.14 -7.13 -2.72
C ASN A 22 2.93 -7.25 -1.76
N VAL A 23 1.93 -8.03 -2.14
CA VAL A 23 0.76 -8.33 -1.30
C VAL A 23 1.19 -9.12 -0.06
N LEU A 24 2.04 -10.14 -0.23
CA LEU A 24 2.57 -10.92 0.89
C LEU A 24 3.40 -10.06 1.86
N ASN A 25 4.24 -9.16 1.34
CA ASN A 25 5.01 -8.25 2.20
C ASN A 25 4.10 -7.34 3.04
N ASN A 26 3.06 -6.75 2.43
CA ASN A 26 2.10 -5.94 3.17
C ASN A 26 1.31 -6.75 4.20
N LEU A 27 1.00 -8.01 3.91
CA LEU A 27 0.36 -8.91 4.86
C LEU A 27 1.29 -9.21 6.06
N VAL A 28 2.59 -9.37 5.82
CA VAL A 28 3.59 -9.54 6.89
C VAL A 28 3.64 -8.29 7.77
N TYR A 29 3.65 -7.08 7.20
CA TYR A 29 3.62 -5.84 7.97
C TYR A 29 2.36 -5.73 8.83
N ALA A 30 1.18 -6.02 8.27
CA ALA A 30 -0.08 -6.04 9.02
C ALA A 30 -0.05 -7.05 10.18
N SER A 31 0.55 -8.23 9.95
CA SER A 31 0.71 -9.26 10.96
C SER A 31 1.64 -8.81 12.09
N MET A 32 2.78 -8.18 11.76
CA MET A 32 3.71 -7.65 12.75
C MET A 32 3.06 -6.58 13.64
N ILE A 33 2.29 -5.65 13.05
CA ILE A 33 1.58 -4.61 13.80
C ILE A 33 0.50 -5.21 14.71
N THR A 34 -0.21 -6.22 14.22
CA THR A 34 -1.23 -6.93 15.02
C THR A 34 -0.60 -7.63 16.22
N ILE A 35 0.52 -8.33 16.01
CA ILE A 35 1.28 -8.99 17.07
C ILE A 35 1.77 -7.95 18.09
N TYR A 36 2.28 -6.81 17.63
CA TYR A 36 2.70 -5.71 18.49
C TYR A 36 1.58 -5.24 19.43
N PHE A 37 0.39 -4.93 18.90
CA PHE A 37 -0.73 -4.51 19.73
C PHE A 37 -1.26 -5.63 20.63
N MET A 38 -1.16 -6.89 20.21
CA MET A 38 -1.54 -8.03 21.04
C MET A 38 -0.63 -8.16 22.26
N PHE A 39 0.69 -8.01 22.08
CA PHE A 39 1.64 -7.99 23.19
C PHE A 39 1.35 -6.85 24.17
N PHE A 40 1.07 -5.63 23.67
CA PHE A 40 0.76 -4.50 24.55
C PHE A 40 -0.59 -4.64 25.28
N ASN A 41 -1.62 -5.19 24.63
CA ASN A 41 -2.88 -5.51 25.29
C ASN A 41 -2.68 -6.54 26.42
N MET A 42 -1.90 -7.58 26.16
CA MET A 42 -1.55 -8.57 27.19
C MET A 42 -0.79 -7.90 28.34
N TYR A 43 0.24 -7.11 28.01
CA TYR A 43 1.08 -6.44 28.98
C TYR A 43 0.32 -5.43 29.87
N ALA A 44 -0.69 -4.77 29.31
CA ALA A 44 -1.59 -3.86 30.05
C ALA A 44 -2.40 -4.56 31.15
N VAL A 45 -2.71 -5.84 30.99
CA VAL A 45 -3.47 -6.62 31.98
C VAL A 45 -2.59 -7.12 33.11
N PHE A 46 -1.32 -7.45 32.83
CA PHE A 46 -0.42 -8.10 33.79
C PHE A 46 0.51 -7.14 34.55
N THR A 47 0.55 -5.86 34.18
CA THR A 47 1.56 -4.91 34.67
C THR A 47 0.93 -3.70 35.35
N GLU A 48 1.67 -3.10 36.28
CA GLU A 48 1.34 -1.80 36.87
C GLU A 48 1.30 -0.68 35.81
N ALA A 49 0.34 0.24 35.95
CA ALA A 49 0.08 1.31 34.98
C ALA A 49 1.28 2.25 34.76
N THR A 50 2.11 2.46 35.78
CA THR A 50 3.33 3.29 35.72
C THR A 50 4.37 2.68 34.78
N LEU A 51 4.66 1.39 34.96
CA LEU A 51 5.58 0.65 34.11
C LEU A 51 5.03 0.54 32.69
N PHE A 52 3.75 0.19 32.52
CA PHE A 52 3.09 0.13 31.21
C PHE A 52 3.27 1.44 30.41
N THR A 53 3.03 2.58 31.06
CA THR A 53 3.22 3.90 30.44
C THR A 53 4.66 4.14 30.01
N GLN A 54 5.64 3.72 30.81
CA GLN A 54 7.06 3.85 30.47
C GLN A 54 7.42 3.02 29.23
N TYR A 55 6.93 1.78 29.13
CA TYR A 55 7.16 0.93 27.96
C TYR A 55 6.52 1.48 26.70
N ILE A 56 5.29 2.02 26.79
CA ILE A 56 4.63 2.69 25.66
C ILE A 56 5.47 3.86 25.15
N LYS A 57 5.98 4.71 26.05
CA LYS A 57 6.85 5.84 25.68
C LYS A 57 8.12 5.36 24.98
N ILE A 58 8.82 4.39 25.56
CA ILE A 58 10.04 3.83 24.96
C ILE A 58 9.75 3.25 23.57
N SER A 59 8.68 2.46 23.43
CA SER A 59 8.28 1.87 22.16
C SER A 59 7.93 2.93 21.11
N SER A 60 7.15 3.95 21.48
CA SER A 60 6.79 5.04 20.57
C SER A 60 8.02 5.81 20.08
N PHE A 61 9.00 6.03 20.96
CA PHE A 61 10.25 6.68 20.63
C PHE A 61 11.12 5.85 19.67
N ILE A 62 11.19 4.54 19.88
CA ILE A 62 11.89 3.62 18.97
C ILE A 62 11.28 3.68 17.57
N PHE A 63 9.94 3.63 17.45
CA PHE A 63 9.28 3.75 16.14
C PHE A 63 9.48 5.12 15.49
N LEU A 64 9.55 6.18 16.29
CA LEU A 64 9.85 7.52 15.78
C LEU A 64 11.25 7.56 15.15
N LEU A 65 12.26 7.02 15.83
CA LEU A 65 13.61 6.93 15.29
C LEU A 65 13.67 6.10 14.01
N LEU A 66 12.99 4.95 13.98
CA LEU A 66 12.90 4.11 12.78
C LEU A 66 12.24 4.87 11.62
N SER A 67 11.15 5.59 11.88
CA SER A 67 10.47 6.41 10.87
C SER A 67 11.42 7.46 10.27
N ILE A 68 12.15 8.19 11.12
CA ILE A 68 13.15 9.18 10.67
C ILE A 68 14.24 8.53 9.81
N LEU A 69 14.76 7.37 10.22
CA LEU A 69 15.76 6.64 9.43
C LEU A 69 15.20 6.19 8.07
N ILE A 70 13.94 5.74 8.01
CA ILE A 70 13.30 5.36 6.75
C ILE A 70 13.13 6.59 5.85
N PHE A 71 12.73 7.75 6.40
CA PHE A 71 12.66 8.99 5.63
C PHE A 71 14.02 9.42 5.08
N GLU A 72 15.08 9.31 5.87
CA GLU A 72 16.44 9.59 5.43
C GLU A 72 16.86 8.68 4.26
N ILE A 73 16.52 7.40 4.33
CA ILE A 73 16.79 6.44 3.24
C ILE A 73 15.94 6.77 2.01
N ALA A 74 14.66 7.12 2.19
CA ALA A 74 13.76 7.49 1.11
C ALA A 74 14.25 8.74 0.38
N TYR A 75 14.67 9.77 1.13
CA TYR A 75 15.20 11.01 0.59
C TYR A 75 16.48 10.78 -0.21
N LYS A 76 17.42 9.98 0.31
CA LYS A 76 18.68 9.64 -0.41
C LYS A 76 18.46 8.86 -1.70
N LYS A 77 17.40 8.05 -1.75
CA LYS A 77 17.10 7.18 -2.89
C LYS A 77 16.06 7.76 -3.85
N ASP A 78 15.49 8.92 -3.53
CA ASP A 78 14.36 9.53 -4.25
C ASP A 78 13.25 8.50 -4.53
N ASN A 79 12.81 7.80 -3.47
CA ASN A 79 11.87 6.68 -3.58
C ASN A 79 10.61 6.90 -2.73
N ASP A 80 9.51 7.16 -3.43
CA ASP A 80 8.18 7.42 -2.86
C ASP A 80 7.60 6.23 -2.08
N GLU A 81 7.87 4.99 -2.50
CA GLU A 81 7.38 3.79 -1.80
C GLU A 81 8.04 3.65 -0.42
N ILE A 82 9.34 3.92 -0.33
CA ILE A 82 10.07 3.94 0.94
C ILE A 82 9.58 5.09 1.81
N ALA A 83 9.32 6.26 1.22
CA ALA A 83 8.77 7.41 1.95
C ALA A 83 7.39 7.09 2.54
N LEU A 84 6.52 6.41 1.79
CA LEU A 84 5.21 5.97 2.27
C LEU A 84 5.34 5.01 3.46
N ASN A 85 6.26 4.06 3.41
CA ASN A 85 6.55 3.20 4.56
C ASN A 85 7.04 4.02 5.77
N GLY A 86 7.84 5.07 5.55
CA GLY A 86 8.25 6.01 6.61
C GLY A 86 7.07 6.70 7.29
N ILE A 87 6.06 7.11 6.50
CA ILE A 87 4.80 7.67 7.00
C ILE A 87 4.02 6.63 7.82
N GLU A 88 3.94 5.38 7.38
CA GLU A 88 3.27 4.31 8.13
C GLU A 88 3.89 4.12 9.53
N PHE A 89 5.23 4.08 9.60
CA PHE A 89 5.95 4.01 10.87
C PHE A 89 5.76 5.28 11.73
N LEU A 90 5.64 6.46 11.13
CA LEU A 90 5.36 7.70 11.84
C LEU A 90 3.97 7.66 12.49
N VAL A 91 2.97 7.25 11.72
CA VAL A 91 1.59 7.10 12.21
C VAL A 91 1.54 6.07 13.33
N LEU A 92 2.25 4.94 13.19
CA LEU A 92 2.36 3.94 14.25
C LEU A 92 2.99 4.51 15.52
N SER A 93 4.08 5.27 15.42
CA SER A 93 4.73 5.93 16.55
C SER A 93 3.78 6.87 17.29
N ILE A 94 3.08 7.75 16.55
CA ILE A 94 2.11 8.69 17.11
C ILE A 94 0.97 7.93 17.78
N PHE A 95 0.41 6.92 17.11
CA PHE A 95 -0.68 6.12 17.64
C PHE A 95 -0.27 5.42 18.94
N SER A 96 0.92 4.80 18.98
CA SER A 96 1.48 4.17 20.17
C SER A 96 1.63 5.16 21.31
N LEU A 97 2.15 6.37 21.06
CA LEU A 97 2.28 7.40 22.08
C LEU A 97 0.92 7.82 22.66
N LEU A 98 -0.11 7.90 21.81
CA LEU A 98 -1.47 8.31 22.18
C LEU A 98 -2.22 7.30 23.05
N ILE A 99 -1.77 6.04 23.13
CA ILE A 99 -2.38 4.99 23.97
C ILE A 99 -2.49 5.44 25.44
N GLN A 100 -1.51 6.20 25.95
CA GLN A 100 -1.53 6.64 27.36
C GLN A 100 -2.43 7.86 27.64
N TYR A 101 -2.89 8.56 26.59
CA TYR A 101 -3.57 9.85 26.69
C TYR A 101 -5.03 9.78 26.25
N ILE A 102 -5.30 9.27 25.05
CA ILE A 102 -6.64 9.27 24.45
C ILE A 102 -7.67 8.49 25.29
N PRO A 103 -7.35 7.29 25.83
CA PRO A 103 -8.30 6.57 26.67
C PRO A 103 -8.76 7.36 27.90
N LYS A 104 -7.85 8.15 28.50
CA LYS A 104 -8.15 9.00 29.66
C LYS A 104 -9.05 10.17 29.28
N VAL A 105 -8.80 10.80 28.13
CA VAL A 105 -9.63 11.90 27.61
C VAL A 105 -11.04 11.41 27.26
N LEU A 106 -11.14 10.25 26.62
CA LEU A 106 -12.41 9.66 26.20
C LEU A 106 -13.13 8.88 27.31
N LYS A 107 -12.50 8.70 28.48
CA LYS A 107 -12.99 7.87 29.60
C LYS A 107 -13.33 6.43 29.17
N ILE A 108 -12.49 5.86 28.30
CA ILE A 108 -12.56 4.46 27.86
C ILE A 108 -11.38 3.67 28.39
N ASN A 109 -11.48 2.34 28.37
CA ASN A 109 -10.37 1.48 28.74
C ASN A 109 -9.26 1.53 27.70
N GLU A 110 -8.00 1.47 28.15
CA GLU A 110 -6.82 1.47 27.28
C GLU A 110 -6.85 0.30 26.29
N ASN A 111 -7.29 -0.88 26.75
CA ASN A 111 -7.49 -2.07 25.91
C ASN A 111 -8.49 -1.82 24.76
N THR A 112 -9.59 -1.12 25.03
CA THR A 112 -10.59 -0.79 24.00
C THR A 112 -9.99 0.08 22.92
N TYR A 113 -9.19 1.08 23.31
CA TYR A 113 -8.49 1.95 22.36
C TYR A 113 -7.44 1.19 21.54
N MET A 114 -6.65 0.31 22.17
CA MET A 114 -5.67 -0.51 21.46
C MET A 114 -6.33 -1.48 20.48
N VAL A 115 -7.42 -2.15 20.87
CA VAL A 115 -8.20 -3.02 19.98
C VAL A 115 -8.75 -2.24 18.79
N ALA A 116 -9.33 -1.06 19.03
CA ALA A 116 -9.78 -0.18 17.94
C ALA A 116 -8.63 0.20 17.00
N GLY A 117 -7.46 0.52 17.57
CA GLY A 117 -6.22 0.76 16.82
C GLY A 117 -5.85 -0.38 15.89
N THR A 118 -5.80 -1.61 16.41
CA THR A 118 -5.51 -2.82 15.62
C THR A 118 -6.45 -2.94 14.42
N TYR A 119 -7.75 -2.73 14.61
CA TYR A 119 -8.72 -2.78 13.50
C TYR A 119 -8.49 -1.66 12.48
N ILE A 120 -8.17 -0.44 12.90
CA ILE A 120 -7.87 0.67 12.00
C ILE A 120 -6.66 0.33 11.12
N PHE A 121 -5.58 -0.19 11.70
CA PHE A 121 -4.40 -0.61 10.93
C PHE A 121 -4.71 -1.80 9.99
N LEU A 122 -5.48 -2.79 10.44
CA LEU A 122 -5.90 -3.91 9.58
C LEU A 122 -6.73 -3.43 8.38
N ILE A 123 -7.67 -2.52 8.58
CA ILE A 123 -8.47 -1.93 7.50
C ILE A 123 -7.57 -1.17 6.54
N TYR A 124 -6.63 -0.36 7.04
CA TYR A 124 -5.68 0.38 6.22
C TYR A 124 -4.86 -0.56 5.32
N TYR A 125 -4.20 -1.57 5.90
CA TYR A 125 -3.43 -2.54 5.11
C TYR A 125 -4.32 -3.39 4.20
N GLY A 126 -5.57 -3.69 4.59
CA GLY A 126 -6.55 -4.35 3.73
C GLY A 126 -6.86 -3.55 2.48
N ILE A 127 -7.15 -2.24 2.64
CA ILE A 127 -7.39 -1.33 1.51
C ILE A 127 -6.13 -1.18 0.65
N LYS A 128 -4.95 -1.00 1.28
CA LYS A 128 -3.67 -0.89 0.57
C LYS A 128 -3.42 -2.12 -0.32
N ASN A 129 -3.67 -3.32 0.19
CA ASN A 129 -3.55 -4.56 -0.58
C ASN A 129 -4.52 -4.62 -1.78
N ILE A 130 -5.79 -4.21 -1.59
CA ILE A 130 -6.77 -4.16 -2.69
C ILE A 130 -6.32 -3.16 -3.78
N ILE A 131 -5.80 -2.00 -3.38
CA ILE A 131 -5.29 -0.98 -4.31
C ILE A 131 -4.11 -1.53 -5.12
N ILE A 132 -3.12 -2.16 -4.46
CA ILE A 132 -1.95 -2.75 -5.12
C ILE A 132 -2.38 -3.78 -6.15
N TYR A 133 -3.23 -4.73 -5.74
CA TYR A 133 -3.77 -5.75 -6.62
C TYR A 133 -4.49 -5.16 -7.83
N THR A 134 -5.35 -4.16 -7.62
CA THR A 134 -6.14 -3.54 -8.69
C THR A 134 -5.25 -2.75 -9.66
N CYS A 135 -4.30 -1.97 -9.15
CA CYS A 135 -3.36 -1.18 -9.96
C CYS A 135 -2.46 -2.07 -10.81
N GLU A 136 -1.96 -3.17 -10.25
CA GLU A 136 -1.08 -4.09 -10.99
C GLU A 136 -1.86 -4.92 -12.02
N ARG A 137 -3.07 -5.37 -11.71
CA ARG A 137 -3.96 -5.99 -12.71
C ARG A 137 -4.30 -5.04 -13.85
N LYS A 138 -4.50 -3.75 -13.56
CA LYS A 138 -4.71 -2.75 -14.62
C LYS A 138 -3.50 -2.65 -15.55
N LYS A 139 -2.27 -2.65 -15.00
CA LYS A 139 -1.03 -2.67 -15.79
C LYS A 139 -0.91 -3.94 -16.64
N GLU A 140 -1.31 -5.09 -16.10
CA GLU A 140 -1.34 -6.36 -16.82
C GLU A 140 -2.30 -6.29 -18.03
N LEU A 141 -3.52 -5.80 -17.83
CA LEU A 141 -4.50 -5.62 -18.90
C LEU A 141 -4.02 -4.61 -19.96
N ASP A 142 -3.43 -3.49 -19.54
CA ASP A 142 -2.92 -2.46 -20.45
C ASP A 142 -1.74 -2.96 -21.31
N ASN A 143 -0.90 -3.86 -20.77
CA ASN A 143 0.20 -4.48 -21.50
C ASN A 143 -0.27 -5.57 -22.48
N LEU A 144 -1.37 -6.26 -22.17
CA LEU A 144 -1.97 -7.27 -23.05
C LEU A 144 -2.90 -6.66 -24.11
N SER A 145 -3.28 -5.39 -23.94
CA SER A 145 -4.23 -4.71 -24.82
C SER A 145 -3.58 -4.27 -26.12
N ASP A 146 -3.81 -5.03 -27.18
CA ASP A 146 -3.45 -4.67 -28.56
C ASP A 146 -4.32 -3.49 -29.10
N ILE A 147 -5.28 -3.00 -28.31
CA ILE A 147 -6.18 -1.88 -28.65
C ILE A 147 -5.40 -0.57 -28.85
N LYS A 148 -4.30 -0.35 -28.11
CA LYS A 148 -3.44 0.84 -28.32
C LYS A 148 -2.76 0.84 -29.69
N GLU A 149 -2.60 -0.32 -30.31
CA GLU A 149 -1.99 -0.48 -31.63
C GLU A 149 -3.01 -0.22 -32.75
N ILE A 150 -4.26 -0.67 -32.56
CA ILE A 150 -5.38 -0.51 -33.51
C ILE A 150 -5.86 0.96 -33.61
N VAL A 151 -5.73 1.76 -32.56
CA VAL A 151 -6.22 3.16 -32.52
C VAL A 151 -5.23 4.16 -33.13
N LYS A 152 -4.01 3.73 -33.52
CA LYS A 152 -3.01 4.59 -34.16
C LYS A 152 -3.21 4.83 -35.65
N ASP A 153 -4.10 4.08 -36.31
CA ASP A 153 -4.42 4.33 -37.70
C ASP A 153 -5.24 5.63 -37.77
N GLU A 154 -4.55 6.73 -38.11
CA GLU A 154 -5.21 7.99 -38.48
C GLU A 154 -6.38 7.69 -39.42
N PRO A 155 -7.56 8.32 -39.22
CA PRO A 155 -8.72 8.02 -40.03
C PRO A 155 -8.36 8.27 -41.49
N ILE A 156 -8.31 7.21 -42.29
CA ILE A 156 -8.06 7.29 -43.72
C ILE A 156 -9.19 8.15 -44.31
N LYS A 157 -8.92 9.43 -44.56
CA LYS A 157 -9.82 10.31 -45.29
C LYS A 157 -9.99 9.73 -46.68
N LYS A 158 -11.10 9.01 -46.89
CA LYS A 158 -11.52 8.61 -48.24
C LYS A 158 -11.91 9.88 -48.99
N GLU A 159 -10.99 10.42 -49.77
CA GLU A 159 -11.33 11.47 -50.73
C GLU A 159 -12.35 10.91 -51.71
N THR A 160 -13.56 11.45 -51.66
CA THR A 160 -14.61 11.13 -52.61
C THR A 160 -14.23 11.81 -53.93
N LYS A 161 -13.76 11.03 -54.91
CA LYS A 161 -13.67 11.52 -56.29
C LYS A 161 -15.07 11.83 -56.78
N ARG A 162 -15.48 13.11 -56.72
CA ARG A 162 -16.62 13.62 -57.48
C ARG A 162 -16.37 13.26 -58.94
N LYS A 163 -17.24 12.42 -59.52
CA LYS A 163 -17.29 12.23 -60.96
C LYS A 163 -17.48 13.60 -61.60
N ASN A 164 -16.49 14.06 -62.36
CA ASN A 164 -16.67 15.15 -63.30
C ASN A 164 -17.86 14.76 -64.20
N LYS A 165 -18.93 15.55 -64.15
CA LYS A 165 -19.89 15.59 -65.25
C LYS A 165 -19.22 16.39 -66.36
N THR A 166 -18.77 15.68 -67.38
CA THR A 166 -18.56 16.27 -68.71
C THR A 166 -19.76 15.83 -69.56
N GLU A 167 -20.25 16.77 -70.38
CA GLU A 167 -21.15 16.61 -71.54
C GLU A 167 -22.64 16.36 -71.18
N GLU A 168 -23.62 17.10 -71.68
CA GLU A 168 -23.78 17.93 -72.88
C GLU A 168 -24.50 19.26 -72.60
#